data_AF-A0A210QYR5-F1
#
_entry.id   AF-A0A210QYR5-F1
#
_cell.length_a   1.000
_cell.length_b   1.000
_cell.length_c   1.000
_cell.angle_alpha   90.00
_cell.angle_beta   90.00
_cell.angle_gamma   90.00
#
_symmetry.space_group_name_H-M   'P 1'
#
loop_
_entity.id
_entity.type
_entity.pdbx_description
1 polymer ?
#
loop_
_entity_poly.entity_id
_entity_poly.type
_entity_poly.pdbx_seq_one_letter_code
_entity_poly.pdbx_strand_id
1 'polypeptide(L)'
;MPMIVIIVTPLNSIMIDQVQSLCKRGIPACFIDASSQGGTYSEDDFEDDEVAVATSVKLEEIREGKFCLVYAHPETLVDNKEVGKLLPSPVFRRSVCCTVVDKVHMISEWGEDFRKAFNKLG
;
A
#
# COMPACT_ATOMS: atom_id res chain seq x y z
N MET A 1 18.91 -9.37 1.26
CA MET A 1 18.08 -8.61 0.29
C MET A 1 16.81 -8.21 1.02
N PRO A 2 16.35 -6.95 0.90
CA PRO A 2 15.07 -6.55 1.50
C PRO A 2 13.94 -7.33 0.83
N MET A 3 12.99 -7.82 1.64
CA MET A 3 11.83 -8.59 1.19
C MET A 3 10.59 -7.73 1.42
N ILE A 4 9.91 -7.36 0.35
CA ILE A 4 8.71 -6.51 0.35
C ILE A 4 7.51 -7.38 0.00
N VAL A 5 6.49 -7.32 0.84
CA VAL A 5 5.16 -7.88 0.57
C VAL A 5 4.21 -6.73 0.26
N ILE A 6 3.61 -6.76 -0.94
CA ILE A 6 2.58 -5.80 -1.32
C ILE A 6 1.22 -6.36 -0.91
N ILE A 7 0.43 -5.59 -0.17
CA ILE A 7 -0.91 -5.99 0.25
C ILE A 7 -1.92 -5.06 -0.41
N VAL A 8 -2.72 -5.61 -1.31
CA VAL A 8 -3.82 -4.90 -1.95
C VAL A 8 -5.08 -5.14 -1.13
N THR A 9 -5.60 -4.09 -0.52
CA THR A 9 -6.87 -4.16 0.22
C THR A 9 -7.69 -2.92 -0.09
N PRO A 10 -9.02 -2.99 -0.06
CA PRO A 10 -9.83 -1.82 -0.32
C PRO A 10 -10.38 -1.12 0.94
N LEU A 11 -10.09 -1.65 2.13
CA LEU A 11 -10.66 -1.14 3.38
C LEU A 11 -9.64 -0.32 4.17
N ASN A 12 -9.86 0.98 4.22
CA ASN A 12 -9.05 1.95 4.95
C ASN A 12 -8.82 1.57 6.42
N SER A 13 -9.91 1.24 7.13
CA SER A 13 -9.85 0.88 8.55
C SER A 13 -8.96 -0.34 8.82
N ILE A 14 -9.00 -1.35 7.94
CA ILE A 14 -8.15 -2.53 8.08
C ILE A 14 -6.69 -2.20 7.82
N MET A 15 -6.38 -1.34 6.84
CA MET A 15 -4.99 -0.92 6.60
C MET A 15 -4.41 -0.23 7.83
N ILE A 16 -5.15 0.73 8.40
CA ILE A 16 -4.71 1.51 9.57
C ILE A 16 -4.42 0.58 10.74
N ASP A 17 -5.38 -0.25 11.13
CA ASP A 17 -5.24 -1.18 12.27
C ASP A 17 -4.04 -2.12 12.09
N GLN A 18 -3.84 -2.64 10.87
CA GLN A 18 -2.72 -3.55 10.59
C GLN A 18 -1.38 -2.84 10.62
N VAL A 19 -1.25 -1.68 9.98
CA VAL A 19 0.00 -0.90 9.99
C VAL A 19 0.33 -0.48 11.43
N GLN A 20 -0.64 0.00 12.20
CA GLN A 20 -0.46 0.31 13.62
C GLN A 20 0.04 -0.89 14.42
N SER A 21 -0.60 -2.05 14.28
CA SER A 21 -0.21 -3.26 14.99
C SER A 21 1.20 -3.73 14.61
N LEU A 22 1.59 -3.59 13.34
CA LEU A 22 2.90 -3.97 12.83
C LEU A 22 3.99 -3.02 13.32
N CYS A 23 3.77 -1.71 13.24
CA CYS A 23 4.72 -0.69 13.74
C CYS A 23 4.94 -0.85 15.25
N LYS A 24 3.89 -1.06 16.05
CA LYS A 24 3.98 -1.36 17.49
C LYS A 24 4.83 -2.60 17.82
N ARG A 25 5.00 -3.51 16.85
CA ARG A 25 5.82 -4.73 16.98
C ARG A 25 7.22 -4.55 16.39
N GLY A 26 7.58 -3.34 15.96
CA GLY A 26 8.86 -3.03 15.31
C GLY A 26 8.98 -3.58 13.89
N ILE A 27 7.86 -3.93 13.24
CA ILE A 27 7.84 -4.40 11.86
C ILE A 27 7.58 -3.19 10.96
N PRO A 28 8.51 -2.83 10.05
CA PRO A 28 8.35 -1.66 9.21
C PRO A 28 7.27 -1.93 8.16
N ALA A 29 6.12 -1.26 8.34
CA ALA A 29 4.97 -1.34 7.47
C ALA A 29 4.52 0.08 7.08
N CYS A 30 3.99 0.23 5.88
CA CYS A 30 3.42 1.48 5.40
C CYS A 30 2.27 1.21 4.44
N PHE A 31 1.56 2.27 4.05
CA PHE A 31 0.64 2.22 2.93
C PHE A 31 0.97 3.29 1.89
N ILE A 32 0.64 3.05 0.62
CA ILE A 32 0.83 3.99 -0.48
C ILE A 32 -0.44 4.83 -0.59
N ASP A 33 -0.32 6.14 -0.37
CA ASP A 33 -1.40 7.08 -0.65
C ASP A 33 -1.37 7.53 -2.13
N ALA A 34 -2.54 7.55 -2.77
CA ALA A 34 -2.70 7.99 -4.16
C ALA A 34 -2.66 9.51 -4.32
N SER A 35 -2.88 10.28 -3.26
CA SER A 35 -2.96 11.74 -3.37
C SER A 35 -1.58 12.38 -3.35
N SER A 36 -1.11 12.86 -4.50
CA SER A 36 0.04 13.76 -4.57
C SER A 36 -0.21 15.15 -3.92
N GLN A 37 -1.42 15.43 -3.42
CA GLN A 37 -1.78 16.64 -2.67
C GLN A 37 -2.94 16.35 -1.70
N GLY A 38 -2.66 16.14 -0.42
CA GLY A 38 -3.68 15.99 0.63
C GLY A 38 -4.26 14.57 0.71
N GLY A 39 -3.78 13.83 1.71
CA GLY A 39 -4.10 12.42 1.96
C GLY A 39 -5.59 12.09 1.97
N THR A 40 -5.91 10.84 1.61
CA THR A 40 -7.18 10.22 2.05
C THR A 40 -7.23 10.09 3.57
N TYR A 41 -6.05 10.20 4.20
CA TYR A 41 -5.82 10.09 5.63
C TYR A 41 -5.15 11.38 6.13
N SER A 42 -5.70 11.94 7.19
CA SER A 42 -5.11 13.04 7.95
C SER A 42 -4.19 12.51 9.03
N GLU A 43 -3.18 13.30 9.44
CA GLU A 43 -2.34 12.95 10.61
C GLU A 43 -3.20 12.74 11.86
N ASP A 44 -4.35 13.42 11.95
CA ASP A 44 -5.35 13.28 13.03
C ASP A 44 -6.06 11.90 13.05
N ASP A 45 -6.04 11.13 11.96
CA ASP A 45 -6.63 9.78 11.93
C ASP A 45 -5.77 8.76 12.72
N PHE A 46 -4.59 9.17 13.21
CA PHE A 46 -3.64 8.29 13.89
C PHE A 46 -3.25 8.85 15.25
N GLU A 47 -3.46 8.06 16.30
CA GLU A 47 -3.12 8.45 17.68
C GLU A 47 -1.62 8.35 18.00
N ASP A 48 -0.82 7.72 17.13
CA ASP A 48 0.60 7.40 17.34
C ASP A 48 1.49 8.08 16.27
N ASP A 49 2.49 8.88 16.69
CA ASP A 49 3.46 9.57 15.83
C ASP A 49 4.18 8.63 14.84
N GLU A 50 4.55 7.42 15.28
CA GLU A 50 5.20 6.42 14.41
C GLU A 50 4.31 5.99 13.25
N VAL A 51 3.00 6.06 13.45
CA VAL A 51 2.01 5.64 12.47
C VAL A 51 1.72 6.78 11.49
N ALA A 52 1.69 8.02 11.96
CA ALA A 52 1.67 9.20 11.10
C ALA A 52 2.89 9.21 10.14
N VAL A 53 4.06 8.76 10.60
CA VAL A 53 5.24 8.57 9.73
C VAL A 53 5.02 7.45 8.70
N ALA A 54 4.31 6.38 9.06
CA ALA A 54 3.97 5.28 8.15
C ALA A 54 2.94 5.65 7.07
N THR A 55 2.30 6.82 7.17
CA THR A 55 1.39 7.36 6.15
C THR A 55 2.10 8.33 5.20
N SER A 56 3.06 9.09 5.72
CA SER A 56 3.85 10.09 4.96
C SER A 56 5.08 9.48 4.30
N VAL A 57 4.92 8.31 3.65
CA VAL A 57 6.04 7.55 3.12
C VAL A 57 6.36 7.96 1.69
N LYS A 58 7.65 8.23 1.43
CA LYS A 58 8.12 8.51 0.08
C LYS A 58 8.28 7.21 -0.70
N LEU A 59 7.83 7.19 -1.96
CA LEU A 59 7.98 6.02 -2.84
C LEU A 59 9.44 5.57 -3.00
N GLU A 60 10.41 6.49 -2.88
CA GLU A 60 11.83 6.13 -2.93
C GLU A 60 12.26 5.28 -1.73
N GLU A 61 11.67 5.49 -0.55
CA GLU A 61 11.96 4.68 0.64
C GLU A 61 11.41 3.25 0.51
N ILE A 62 10.26 3.13 -0.15
CA ILE A 62 9.69 1.83 -0.55
C ILE A 62 10.61 1.15 -1.57
N ARG A 63 11.13 1.90 -2.55
CA ARG A 63 12.08 1.41 -3.56
C ARG A 63 13.38 0.92 -2.94
N GLU A 64 13.89 1.62 -1.94
CA GLU A 64 15.09 1.24 -1.18
C GLU A 64 14.86 0.03 -0.26
N GLY A 65 13.60 -0.38 -0.06
CA GLY A 65 13.26 -1.54 0.76
C GLY A 65 13.32 -1.25 2.26
N LYS A 66 13.03 -0.01 2.67
CA LYS A 66 12.92 0.36 4.10
C LYS A 66 11.71 -0.27 4.78
N PHE A 67 10.72 -0.72 4.02
CA PHE A 67 9.48 -1.32 4.50
C PHE A 67 9.38 -2.78 4.05
N CYS A 68 8.93 -3.64 4.96
CA CYS A 68 8.70 -5.06 4.67
C CYS A 68 7.28 -5.31 4.18
N LEU A 69 6.32 -4.50 4.62
CA LEU A 69 4.89 -4.62 4.29
C LEU A 69 4.41 -3.29 3.73
N VAL A 70 3.84 -3.32 2.53
CA VAL A 70 3.37 -2.13 1.82
C VAL A 70 1.93 -2.36 1.41
N TYR A 71 1.01 -1.66 2.07
CA TYR A 71 -0.41 -1.69 1.76
C TYR A 71 -0.71 -0.70 0.62
N ALA A 72 -1.64 -1.05 -0.25
CA ALA A 72 -2.08 -0.14 -1.31
C ALA A 72 -3.52 -0.44 -1.69
N HIS A 73 -4.23 0.61 -2.10
CA HIS A 73 -5.50 0.44 -2.77
C HIS A 73 -5.31 -0.03 -4.22
N PRO A 74 -6.24 -0.82 -4.77
CA PRO A 74 -6.16 -1.29 -6.16
C PRO A 74 -6.11 -0.13 -7.17
N GLU A 75 -6.91 0.92 -6.99
CA GLU A 75 -6.87 2.12 -7.81
C GLU A 75 -5.52 2.86 -7.71
N THR A 76 -4.88 2.82 -6.55
CA THR A 76 -3.55 3.44 -6.37
C THR A 76 -2.51 2.72 -7.22
N LEU A 77 -2.57 1.40 -7.30
CA LEU A 77 -1.65 0.61 -8.12
C LEU A 77 -1.86 0.80 -9.62
N VAL A 78 -3.10 1.11 -10.04
CA VAL A 78 -3.48 1.21 -11.46
C VAL A 78 -3.37 2.64 -12.00
N ASP A 79 -3.85 3.63 -11.25
CA ASP A 79 -4.04 5.00 -11.74
C ASP A 79 -2.93 5.96 -11.30
N ASN A 80 -2.09 5.59 -10.32
CA ASN A 80 -0.98 6.44 -9.88
C ASN A 80 0.25 6.28 -10.78
N LYS A 81 0.63 7.37 -11.47
CA LYS A 81 1.78 7.42 -12.39
C LYS A 81 3.12 7.13 -11.73
N GLU A 82 3.32 7.55 -10.48
CA GLU A 82 4.58 7.34 -9.77
C GLU A 82 4.71 5.89 -9.31
N VAL A 83 3.61 5.28 -8.85
CA VAL A 83 3.57 3.83 -8.59
C VAL A 83 3.79 3.04 -9.88
N GLY A 84 3.19 3.47 -10.99
CA GLY A 84 3.43 2.87 -12.32
C GLY A 84 4.89 2.91 -12.79
N LYS A 85 5.72 3.83 -12.26
CA LYS A 85 7.18 3.85 -12.47
C LYS A 85 7.94 2.99 -11.46
N LEU A 86 7.42 2.88 -10.24
CA LEU A 86 8.01 2.08 -9.16
C LEU A 86 7.92 0.57 -9.46
N LEU A 87 6.73 0.08 -9.85
CA LEU A 87 6.48 -1.34 -10.12
C LEU A 87 7.46 -1.98 -11.12
N PRO A 88 7.78 -1.38 -12.29
CA PRO A 88 8.74 -1.95 -13.24
C PRO A 88 10.21 -1.74 -12.84
N SER A 89 10.52 -1.00 -11.77
CA SER A 89 11.90 -0.73 -11.34
C SER A 89 12.62 -2.04 -11.01
N PRO A 90 13.82 -2.31 -11.59
CA PRO A 90 14.56 -3.54 -11.32
C PRO A 90 14.98 -3.71 -9.86
N VAL A 91 15.11 -2.60 -9.12
CA VAL A 91 15.42 -2.63 -7.69
C VAL A 91 14.20 -3.11 -6.92
N PHE A 92 13.06 -2.46 -7.15
CA PHE A 92 11.80 -2.81 -6.50
C PHE A 92 11.37 -4.25 -6.82
N ARG A 93 11.42 -4.64 -8.10
CA ARG A 93 11.04 -5.99 -8.55
C ARG A 93 11.91 -7.11 -7.97
N ARG A 94 13.16 -6.84 -7.61
CA ARG A 94 14.03 -7.80 -6.90
C ARG A 94 13.73 -7.87 -5.41
N SER A 95 13.16 -6.81 -4.84
CA SER A 95 12.79 -6.74 -3.43
C SER A 95 11.40 -7.31 -3.16
N VAL A 96 10.48 -7.25 -4.12
CA VAL A 96 9.12 -7.80 -3.98
C VAL A 96 9.16 -9.33 -3.98
N CYS A 97 8.71 -9.93 -2.88
CA CYS A 97 8.65 -11.39 -2.73
C CYS A 97 7.24 -11.96 -2.87
N CYS A 98 6.21 -11.18 -2.57
CA CYS A 98 4.82 -11.63 -2.59
C CYS A 98 3.86 -10.45 -2.81
N THR A 99 2.73 -10.75 -3.45
CA THR A 99 1.57 -9.84 -3.52
C THR A 99 0.37 -10.57 -2.92
N VAL A 100 -0.26 -9.95 -1.92
CA VAL A 100 -1.44 -10.45 -1.23
C VAL A 100 -2.63 -9.59 -1.63
N VAL A 101 -3.73 -10.22 -2.00
CA VAL A 101 -5.00 -9.55 -2.25
C VAL A 101 -5.95 -9.89 -1.12
N ASP A 102 -6.25 -8.90 -0.29
CA ASP A 102 -7.27 -9.02 0.74
C ASP A 102 -8.67 -8.87 0.14
N LYS A 103 -9.66 -9.50 0.78
CA LYS A 103 -11.08 -9.43 0.40
C LYS A 103 -11.34 -9.75 -1.08
N VAL A 104 -10.63 -10.72 -1.67
CA VAL A 104 -10.83 -11.14 -3.06
C VAL A 104 -12.30 -11.48 -3.39
N HIS A 105 -13.09 -11.93 -2.40
CA HIS A 105 -14.52 -12.19 -2.56
C HIS A 105 -15.35 -10.92 -2.84
N MET A 106 -14.86 -9.74 -2.48
CA MET A 106 -15.52 -8.45 -2.73
C MET A 106 -15.45 -8.03 -4.19
N ILE A 107 -14.58 -8.64 -5.00
CA ILE A 107 -14.47 -8.39 -6.46
C ILE A 107 -15.80 -8.69 -7.19
N SER A 108 -16.66 -9.57 -6.65
CA SER A 108 -18.00 -9.82 -7.21
C SER A 108 -19.09 -8.87 -6.72
N GLU A 109 -18.94 -8.25 -5.54
CA GLU A 109 -20.00 -7.46 -4.89
C GLU A 109 -19.85 -5.94 -5.10
N TRP A 110 -18.66 -5.46 -5.49
CA TRP A 110 -18.27 -4.05 -5.40
C TRP A 110 -18.45 -3.21 -6.69
N GLY A 111 -19.25 -3.72 -7.63
CA GLY A 111 -19.61 -2.98 -8.85
C GLY A 111 -18.52 -2.99 -9.93
N GLU A 112 -18.88 -2.51 -11.12
CA GLU A 112 -18.06 -2.62 -12.33
C GLU A 112 -16.72 -1.87 -12.27
N ASP A 113 -16.65 -0.73 -11.58
CA ASP A 113 -15.42 0.08 -11.57
C ASP A 113 -14.31 -0.58 -10.74
N PHE A 114 -14.65 -1.29 -9.67
CA PHE A 114 -13.70 -2.07 -8.89
C PHE A 114 -13.19 -3.30 -9.66
N ARG A 115 -14.08 -3.95 -10.42
CA ARG A 115 -13.71 -5.04 -11.35
C ARG A 115 -12.72 -4.57 -12.40
N LYS A 116 -12.85 -3.35 -12.93
CA LYS A 116 -11.92 -2.81 -13.93
C LYS A 116 -10.50 -2.62 -13.38
N ALA A 117 -10.35 -2.12 -12.15
CA ALA A 117 -9.04 -1.96 -11.52
C ALA A 117 -8.38 -3.33 -11.25
N PHE A 118 -9.13 -4.29 -10.67
CA PHE A 118 -8.62 -5.63 -10.41
C PHE A 118 -8.27 -6.41 -11.68
N ASN A 119 -9.09 -6.32 -12.73
CA ASN A 119 -8.79 -6.96 -14.03
C ASN A 119 -7.49 -6.45 -14.66
N LYS A 120 -7.04 -5.23 -14.33
CA LYS A 120 -5.77 -4.66 -14.84
C LYS A 120 -4.55 -5.11 -14.04
N LEU A 121 -4.72 -5.79 -12.90
CA LEU A 121 -3.61 -6.32 -12.10
C LEU A 121 -3.03 -7.63 -12.65
N GLY A 122 -3.76 -8.32 -13.54
CA GLY A 122 -3.38 -9.60 -14.16
C GLY A 122 -2.52 -9.45 -15.41
#